data_AF-A0AA96VCZ5-F1
#
_entry.id   AF-A0AA96VCZ5-F1
#
_cell.length_a   1.000
_cell.length_b   1.000
_cell.length_c   1.000
_cell.angle_alpha   90.00
_cell.angle_beta   90.00
_cell.angle_gamma   90.00
#
_symmetry.space_group_name_H-M   'P 1'
#
loop_
_entity.id
_entity.type
_entity.pdbx_description
1 polymer ?
#
loop_
_entity_poly.entity_id
_entity_poly.type
_entity_poly.pdbx_seq_one_letter_code
_entity_poly.pdbx_strand_id
1 'polypeptide(L)'
;MGLFSGLMGNASQMNNDKVEQELADILLDAEQVEMAFSLVRDLIVFTEYRLILVDKQGMSGKKVSYKSIPYRSISRFTVETSGHFDMDAELKIWISSAAEPAETLQFKSDKSVIAIQKALAAAVLGK
;
A
#
# COMPACT_ATOMS: atom_id res chain seq x y z
N MET A 1 -15.41 -5.78 12.31
CA MET A 1 -15.01 -4.42 12.72
C MET A 1 -13.53 -4.30 12.40
N GLY A 2 -13.23 -3.76 11.22
CA GLY A 2 -11.87 -3.77 10.67
C GLY A 2 -10.90 -2.94 11.51
N LEU A 3 -9.65 -3.37 11.53
CA LEU A 3 -8.54 -2.79 12.28
C LEU A 3 -8.31 -1.29 11.95
N PHE A 4 -8.91 -0.82 10.85
CA PHE A 4 -8.60 0.46 10.21
C PHE A 4 -9.75 1.48 10.22
N SER A 5 -10.81 1.25 11.00
CA SER A 5 -12.01 2.10 11.03
C SER A 5 -11.75 3.58 11.38
N GLY A 6 -10.59 3.93 11.96
CA GLY A 6 -10.22 5.29 12.32
C GLY A 6 -9.39 6.07 11.29
N LEU A 7 -9.18 5.53 10.09
CA LEU A 7 -8.33 6.14 9.04
C LEU A 7 -9.11 6.72 7.84
N MET A 8 -10.44 6.71 7.91
CA MET A 8 -11.34 7.03 6.80
C MET A 8 -11.41 8.55 6.56
N GLY A 9 -10.58 9.10 5.67
CA GLY A 9 -10.59 10.54 5.37
C GLY A 9 -9.50 11.07 4.43
N ASN A 10 -8.72 10.21 3.79
CA ASN A 10 -7.61 10.64 2.92
C ASN A 10 -8.03 10.68 1.46
N ALA A 11 -7.73 11.77 0.75
CA ALA A 11 -8.12 12.02 -0.64
C ALA A 11 -7.53 11.02 -1.65
N SER A 12 -6.52 10.24 -1.25
CA SER A 12 -5.88 9.17 -2.04
C SER A 12 -6.47 7.79 -1.77
N GLN A 13 -7.34 7.66 -0.76
CA GLN A 13 -7.96 6.38 -0.40
C GLN A 13 -9.07 6.05 -1.41
N MET A 14 -8.97 4.88 -2.02
CA MET A 14 -9.97 4.36 -2.94
C MET A 14 -11.11 3.68 -2.19
N ASN A 15 -12.25 3.53 -2.87
CA ASN A 15 -13.35 2.72 -2.35
C ASN A 15 -12.95 1.24 -2.37
N ASN A 16 -12.98 0.60 -1.20
CA ASN A 16 -12.55 -0.79 -1.04
C ASN A 16 -13.36 -1.75 -1.91
N ASP A 17 -14.69 -1.63 -1.94
CA ASP A 17 -15.57 -2.53 -2.72
C ASP A 17 -15.21 -2.53 -4.21
N LYS A 18 -14.88 -1.36 -4.77
CA LYS A 18 -14.45 -1.24 -6.17
C LYS A 18 -13.10 -1.92 -6.41
N VAL A 19 -12.15 -1.75 -5.50
CA VAL A 19 -10.83 -2.36 -5.62
C VAL A 19 -10.90 -3.87 -5.43
N GLU A 20 -11.75 -4.33 -4.52
CA GLU A 20 -12.02 -5.75 -4.29
C GLU A 20 -12.61 -6.40 -5.55
N GLN A 21 -13.55 -5.73 -6.23
CA GLN A 21 -14.06 -6.17 -7.53
C GLN A 21 -12.98 -6.19 -8.62
N GLU A 22 -12.10 -5.18 -8.69
CA GLU A 22 -10.98 -5.17 -9.64
C GLU A 22 -9.96 -6.30 -9.40
N LEU A 23 -9.80 -6.73 -8.15
CA LEU A 23 -8.84 -7.75 -7.74
C LEU A 23 -9.47 -9.11 -7.46
N ALA A 24 -10.77 -9.30 -7.73
CA ALA A 24 -11.52 -10.50 -7.38
C ALA A 24 -10.88 -11.80 -7.89
N ASP A 25 -10.27 -11.76 -9.08
CA ASP A 25 -9.61 -12.94 -9.67
C ASP A 25 -8.30 -13.35 -8.98
N ILE A 26 -7.71 -12.49 -8.14
CA ILE A 26 -6.42 -12.74 -7.47
C ILE A 26 -6.52 -12.77 -5.94
N LEU A 27 -7.65 -12.34 -5.38
CA LEU A 27 -7.97 -12.47 -3.97
C LEU A 27 -8.44 -13.89 -3.66
N LEU A 28 -8.25 -14.30 -2.41
CA LEU A 28 -8.88 -15.53 -1.92
C LEU A 28 -10.39 -15.27 -1.70
N ASP A 29 -11.20 -16.33 -1.75
CA ASP A 29 -12.67 -16.24 -1.60
C ASP A 29 -13.16 -15.50 -0.34
N ALA A 30 -12.34 -15.45 0.71
CA ALA A 30 -12.64 -14.78 1.97
C ALA A 30 -11.57 -13.74 2.37
N GLU A 31 -10.76 -13.28 1.42
CA GLU A 31 -9.82 -12.17 1.61
C GLU A 31 -10.49 -10.86 1.17
N GLN A 32 -10.66 -9.93 2.10
CA GLN A 32 -11.28 -8.63 1.92
C GLN A 32 -10.24 -7.51 1.79
N VAL A 33 -10.60 -6.47 1.06
CA VAL A 33 -9.78 -5.25 1.01
C VAL A 33 -10.10 -4.36 2.21
N GLU A 34 -9.13 -4.18 3.09
CA GLU A 34 -9.26 -3.32 4.27
C GLU A 34 -8.99 -1.86 3.95
N MET A 35 -8.01 -1.57 3.09
CA MET A 35 -7.75 -0.23 2.56
C MET A 35 -7.09 -0.31 1.20
N ALA A 36 -7.38 0.66 0.35
CA ALA A 36 -6.67 0.84 -0.90
C ALA A 36 -6.28 2.31 -1.10
N PHE A 37 -5.06 2.55 -1.59
CA PHE A 37 -4.54 3.88 -1.85
C PHE A 37 -4.05 3.98 -3.29
N SER A 38 -4.62 4.92 -4.04
CA SER A 38 -4.09 5.26 -5.37
C SER A 38 -2.86 6.13 -5.20
N LEU A 39 -1.78 5.70 -5.82
CA LEU A 39 -0.60 6.53 -6.10
C LEU A 39 -0.70 7.10 -7.51
N VAL A 40 0.33 7.84 -7.91
CA VAL A 40 0.38 8.50 -9.23
C VAL A 40 0.34 7.47 -10.37
N ARG A 41 1.03 6.35 -10.23
CA ARG A 41 1.06 5.25 -11.22
C ARG A 41 0.64 3.90 -10.66
N ASP A 42 0.75 3.74 -9.35
CA ASP A 42 0.58 2.47 -8.66
C ASP A 42 -0.66 2.48 -7.78
N LEU A 43 -1.12 1.30 -7.37
CA LEU A 43 -2.15 1.12 -6.37
C LEU A 43 -1.58 0.24 -5.24
N ILE A 44 -1.72 0.72 -4.01
CA ILE A 44 -1.36 -0.03 -2.80
C ILE A 44 -2.64 -0.55 -2.18
N VAL A 45 -2.75 -1.86 -2.00
CA VAL A 45 -3.92 -2.50 -1.40
C VAL A 45 -3.50 -3.27 -0.15
N PHE A 46 -4.19 -3.00 0.95
CA PHE A 46 -4.08 -3.72 2.21
C PHE A 46 -5.27 -4.67 2.32
N THR A 47 -4.99 -5.97 2.41
CA THR A 47 -5.98 -7.02 2.72
C THR A 47 -5.78 -7.50 4.16
N GLU A 48 -6.51 -8.51 4.65
CA GLU A 48 -6.26 -9.04 5.99
C GLU A 48 -4.90 -9.77 6.10
N TYR A 49 -4.31 -10.19 4.97
CA TYR A 49 -3.15 -11.09 4.98
C TYR A 49 -1.88 -10.49 4.38
N ARG A 50 -2.01 -9.54 3.44
CA ARG A 50 -0.89 -9.08 2.61
C ARG A 50 -1.08 -7.66 2.09
N LEU A 51 0.05 -7.05 1.80
CA LEU A 51 0.13 -5.86 0.95
C LEU A 51 0.18 -6.31 -0.52
N ILE A 52 -0.67 -5.74 -1.37
CA ILE A 52 -0.63 -5.94 -2.81
C ILE A 52 -0.22 -4.61 -3.45
N LEU A 53 0.89 -4.60 -4.17
CA LEU A 53 1.33 -3.48 -4.99
C LEU A 53 0.96 -3.77 -6.44
N VAL A 54 0.16 -2.89 -7.02
CA VAL A 54 -0.30 -2.98 -8.40
C VAL A 54 0.34 -1.86 -9.21
N ASP A 55 1.25 -2.23 -10.11
CA ASP A 55 1.95 -1.30 -11.00
C ASP A 55 1.39 -1.45 -12.42
N LYS A 56 0.88 -0.36 -12.99
CA LYS A 56 0.39 -0.30 -14.37
C LYS A 56 1.53 0.20 -15.28
N GLN A 57 2.19 -0.73 -15.94
CA GLN A 57 3.37 -0.50 -16.78
C GLN A 57 3.02 -0.17 -18.24
N GLY A 58 3.89 0.63 -18.86
CA GLY A 58 3.90 0.93 -20.30
C GLY A 58 2.98 2.07 -20.71
N MET A 59 3.21 2.63 -21.90
CA MET A 59 2.47 3.80 -22.40
C MET A 59 0.96 3.56 -22.54
N SER A 60 0.54 2.30 -22.71
CA SER A 60 -0.87 1.90 -22.83
C SER A 60 -1.50 1.45 -21.51
N GLY A 61 -0.71 1.31 -20.43
CA GLY A 61 -1.17 0.81 -19.12
C GLY A 61 -1.72 -0.62 -19.12
N LYS A 62 -1.60 -1.36 -20.23
CA LYS A 62 -2.17 -2.72 -20.38
C LYS A 62 -1.39 -3.79 -19.62
N LYS A 63 -0.10 -3.57 -19.36
CA LYS A 63 0.71 -4.52 -18.62
C LYS A 63 0.60 -4.16 -17.14
N VAL A 64 0.00 -5.04 -16.36
CA VAL A 64 -0.17 -4.84 -14.92
C VAL A 64 0.70 -5.85 -14.17
N SER A 65 1.49 -5.37 -13.21
CA SER A 65 2.29 -6.18 -12.32
C SER A 65 1.64 -6.18 -10.93
N TYR A 66 1.36 -7.38 -10.41
CA TYR A 66 0.83 -7.56 -9.06
C TYR A 66 1.90 -8.18 -8.17
N LYS A 67 2.29 -7.46 -7.11
CA LYS A 67 3.29 -7.93 -6.14
C LYS A 67 2.63 -8.12 -4.79
N SER A 68 2.56 -9.37 -4.35
CA SER A 68 2.01 -9.74 -3.04
C SER A 68 3.12 -9.83 -2.00
N ILE A 69 3.01 -9.07 -0.91
CA ILE A 69 3.94 -9.05 0.21
C ILE A 69 3.17 -9.43 1.48
N PRO A 70 3.26 -10.69 1.95
CA PRO A 70 2.64 -11.09 3.21
C PRO A 70 3.14 -10.24 4.37
N TYR A 71 2.26 -9.82 5.29
CA TYR A 71 2.68 -8.92 6.37
C TYR A 71 3.80 -9.50 7.24
N ARG A 72 3.74 -10.81 7.50
CA ARG A 72 4.79 -11.55 8.25
C ARG A 72 6.19 -11.50 7.62
N SER A 73 6.31 -11.19 6.33
CA SER A 73 7.61 -11.12 5.65
C SER A 73 8.23 -9.73 5.71
N ILE A 74 7.45 -8.70 6.08
CA ILE A 74 7.94 -7.33 6.23
C ILE A 74 8.73 -7.23 7.52
N SER A 75 10.03 -7.00 7.42
CA SER A 75 10.92 -6.96 8.59
C SER A 75 11.14 -5.56 9.13
N ARG A 76 11.08 -4.55 8.26
CA ARG A 76 11.20 -3.13 8.59
C ARG A 76 10.62 -2.29 7.45
N PHE A 77 10.21 -1.08 7.80
CA PHE A 77 9.83 -0.05 6.84
C PHE A 77 10.27 1.32 7.34
N THR A 78 10.52 2.26 6.43
CA THR A 78 10.85 3.64 6.76
C THR A 78 9.95 4.58 5.96
N VAL A 79 9.55 5.69 6.59
CA VAL A 79 8.76 6.73 5.96
C VAL A 79 9.51 8.05 6.08
N GLU A 80 9.73 8.69 4.94
CA GLU A 80 10.33 10.00 4.82
C GLU A 80 9.24 10.96 4.30
N THR A 81 8.92 12.01 5.04
CA THR A 81 7.89 12.98 4.64
C THR A 81 8.49 14.07 3.75
N SER A 82 7.65 14.71 2.95
CA SER A 82 8.04 15.87 2.15
C SER A 82 8.52 17.03 3.04
N GLY A 83 9.65 17.63 2.68
CA GLY A 83 10.17 18.86 3.31
C GLY A 83 9.56 20.12 2.68
N HIS A 84 10.00 21.31 3.12
CA HIS A 84 9.53 22.60 2.58
C HIS A 84 9.82 22.85 1.08
N PHE A 85 10.65 22.00 0.45
CA PHE A 85 11.11 22.14 -0.93
C PHE A 85 10.65 20.93 -1.76
N ASP A 86 9.37 20.85 -2.11
CA ASP A 86 8.79 20.07 -3.22
C ASP A 86 9.18 18.57 -3.38
N MET A 87 9.84 17.96 -2.39
CA MET A 87 10.25 16.56 -2.44
C MET A 87 9.06 15.67 -2.11
N ASP A 88 8.71 14.74 -2.98
CA ASP A 88 7.70 13.73 -2.70
C ASP A 88 8.08 12.93 -1.43
N ALA A 89 7.09 12.60 -0.60
CA ALA A 89 7.28 11.68 0.52
C ALA A 89 7.62 10.27 0.01
N GLU A 90 8.34 9.48 0.78
CA GLU A 90 8.86 8.17 0.37
C GLU A 90 8.62 7.10 1.45
N LEU A 91 8.18 5.91 1.03
CA LEU A 91 8.05 4.71 1.86
C LEU A 91 8.99 3.65 1.32
N LYS A 92 9.86 3.12 2.17
CA LYS A 92 10.72 1.98 1.84
C LYS A 92 10.31 0.77 2.66
N ILE A 93 10.25 -0.40 2.03
CA ILE A 93 9.85 -1.66 2.65
C ILE A 93 10.96 -2.69 2.46
N TRP A 94 11.40 -3.31 3.55
CA TRP A 94 12.32 -4.45 3.50
C TRP A 94 11.58 -5.74 3.80
N ILE A 95 11.98 -6.78 3.07
CA ILE A 95 11.43 -8.12 3.20
C ILE A 95 12.51 -9.02 3.80
N SER A 96 12.16 -9.74 4.87
CA SER A 96 13.05 -10.69 5.55
C SER A 96 14.40 -10.05 5.91
N SER A 97 15.52 -10.70 5.60
CA SER A 97 16.87 -10.21 5.93
C SER A 97 17.53 -9.39 4.81
N ALA A 98 16.78 -8.91 3.81
CA ALA A 98 17.35 -8.16 2.68
C ALA A 98 18.13 -6.92 3.15
N ALA A 99 19.30 -6.64 2.58
CA ALA A 99 20.08 -5.45 2.93
C ALA A 99 19.42 -4.16 2.42
N GLU A 100 19.03 -4.17 1.15
CA GLU A 100 18.35 -3.06 0.47
C GLU A 100 16.83 -3.19 0.56
N PRO A 101 16.08 -2.07 0.45
CA PRO A 101 14.62 -2.12 0.42
C PRO A 101 14.18 -2.90 -0.81
N ALA A 102 13.20 -3.79 -0.61
CA ALA A 102 12.57 -4.51 -1.71
C ALA A 102 11.73 -3.55 -2.55
N GLU A 103 11.06 -2.60 -1.89
CA GLU A 103 10.18 -1.62 -2.54
C GLU A 103 10.44 -0.22 -2.02
N THR A 104 10.41 0.74 -2.93
CA THR A 104 10.42 2.17 -2.65
C THR A 104 9.24 2.80 -3.36
N LEU A 105 8.33 3.40 -2.60
CA LEU A 105 7.10 4.01 -3.09
C LEU A 105 7.14 5.51 -2.81
N GLN A 106 6.72 6.32 -3.79
CA GLN A 106 6.75 7.78 -3.71
C GLN A 106 5.34 8.37 -3.71
N PHE A 107 5.15 9.42 -2.92
CA PHE A 107 3.87 10.03 -2.64
C PHE A 107 3.94 11.55 -2.77
N LYS A 108 2.98 12.11 -3.51
CA LYS A 108 2.84 13.57 -3.68
C LYS A 108 2.31 14.32 -2.46
N SER A 109 1.92 13.61 -1.39
CA SER A 109 1.27 14.23 -0.23
C SER A 109 1.56 13.48 1.06
N ASP A 110 2.02 14.23 2.06
CA ASP A 110 2.30 13.74 3.41
C ASP A 110 1.10 13.09 4.10
N LYS A 111 -0.12 13.58 3.84
CA LYS A 111 -1.32 13.00 4.46
C LYS A 111 -1.51 11.53 4.08
N SER A 112 -1.22 11.21 2.82
CA SER A 112 -1.29 9.83 2.33
C SER A 112 -0.21 8.97 2.97
N VAL A 113 1.02 9.50 3.08
CA VAL A 113 2.14 8.73 3.64
C VAL A 113 1.94 8.41 5.12
N ILE A 114 1.39 9.34 5.90
CA ILE A 114 1.11 9.13 7.33
C ILE A 114 0.01 8.07 7.51
N ALA A 115 -1.05 8.11 6.69
CA ALA A 115 -2.12 7.13 6.75
C ALA A 115 -1.61 5.72 6.41
N ILE A 116 -0.80 5.62 5.36
CA ILE A 116 -0.17 4.38 4.92
C ILE A 116 0.82 3.85 5.96
N GLN A 117 1.56 4.74 6.62
CA GLN A 117 2.44 4.36 7.73
C GLN A 117 1.64 3.70 8.86
N LYS A 118 0.52 4.31 9.26
CA LYS A 118 -0.33 3.76 10.32
C LYS A 118 -1.01 2.45 9.89
N ALA A 119 -1.46 2.37 8.65
CA ALA A 119 -2.00 1.16 8.03
C ALA A 119 -0.99 0.01 8.07
N LEU A 120 0.22 0.25 7.57
CA LEU A 120 1.30 -0.73 7.52
C LEU A 120 1.73 -1.15 8.92
N ALA A 121 1.78 -0.22 9.88
CA ALA A 121 2.08 -0.53 11.27
C ALA A 121 1.04 -1.47 11.90
N ALA A 122 -0.26 -1.21 11.72
CA ALA A 122 -1.30 -2.09 12.26
C ALA A 122 -1.29 -3.47 11.59
N ALA A 123 -1.13 -3.53 10.27
CA ALA A 123 -1.04 -4.78 9.53
C ALA A 123 0.18 -5.65 9.92
N VAL A 124 1.38 -5.05 10.01
CA VAL A 124 2.60 -5.78 10.36
C VAL A 124 2.64 -6.20 11.84
N LEU A 125 2.04 -5.39 12.73
CA LEU A 125 2.03 -5.67 14.17
C LEU A 125 0.80 -6.47 14.63
N GLY A 126 -0.14 -6.77 13.73
CA GLY A 126 -1.37 -7.52 14.02
C GLY A 126 -2.29 -6.82 15.02
N LYS A 127 -2.45 -5.49 14.88
CA LYS A 127 -3.26 -4.65 15.78
C LYS A 127 -4.50 -4.08 15.14
#